data_AF-A0A2G9R8J8-F1
#
_entry.id   AF-A0A2G9R8J8-F1
#
_cell.length_a   1.000
_cell.length_b   1.000
_cell.length_c   1.000
_cell.angle_alpha   90.00
_cell.angle_beta   90.00
_cell.angle_gamma   90.00
#
_symmetry.space_group_name_H-M   'P 1'
#
loop_
_entity.id
_entity.type
_entity.pdbx_description
1 polymer ?
#
loop_
_entity_poly.entity_id
_entity_poly.type
_entity_poly.pdbx_seq_one_letter_code
_entity_poly.pdbx_strand_id
1 'polypeptide(L)'
;FNSKQAFAAVFRARRRQAREVTGKMAEHLEGLSSDDEETSTDITNFNMEKDRILKDSSKVFEDTLEIFYSFDCIKEQFDNWRCKYENSYKDAFIGLCLPKLLSPLVRLQLLTWNPLEVC
;
A
#
# COMPACT_ATOMS: atom_id res chain seq x y z
N PHE A 1 16.38 -0.66 -16.33
CA PHE A 1 17.60 -0.21 -15.64
C PHE A 1 18.26 1.01 -16.32
N ASN A 2 18.49 1.05 -17.64
CA ASN A 2 19.16 2.19 -18.30
C ASN A 2 18.31 3.46 -18.53
N SER A 3 16.98 3.36 -18.60
CA SER A 3 16.13 4.51 -18.97
C SER A 3 15.99 5.55 -17.85
N LYS A 4 15.78 5.12 -16.59
CA LYS A 4 15.55 6.03 -15.46
C LYS A 4 16.76 6.95 -15.17
N GLN A 5 17.97 6.40 -15.22
CA GLN A 5 19.20 7.20 -15.06
C GLN A 5 19.40 8.22 -16.19
N ALA A 6 19.03 7.86 -17.43
CA ALA A 6 19.11 8.75 -18.57
C ALA A 6 18.12 9.93 -18.45
N PHE A 7 16.88 9.67 -18.02
CA PHE A 7 15.89 10.72 -17.78
C PHE A 7 16.34 11.67 -16.67
N ALA A 8 16.82 11.15 -15.53
CA ALA A 8 17.34 11.97 -14.43
C ALA A 8 18.49 12.89 -14.89
N ALA A 9 19.40 12.39 -15.74
CA ALA A 9 20.48 13.19 -16.31
C ALA A 9 19.99 14.31 -17.23
N VAL A 10 18.95 14.06 -18.04
CA VAL A 10 18.33 15.06 -18.92
C VAL A 10 17.67 16.17 -18.12
N PHE A 11 16.93 15.83 -17.06
CA PHE A 11 16.31 16.83 -16.17
C PHE A 11 17.37 17.67 -15.43
N ARG A 12 18.47 17.06 -14.98
CA ARG A 12 19.62 17.77 -14.40
C ARG A 12 20.24 18.76 -15.39
N ALA A 13 20.46 18.35 -16.63
CA ALA A 13 20.99 19.22 -17.68
C ALA A 13 20.06 20.41 -17.96
N ARG A 14 18.74 20.17 -18.02
CA ARG A 14 17.73 21.21 -18.26
C ARG A 14 17.66 22.23 -17.11
N ARG A 15 17.79 21.79 -15.84
CA ARG A 15 17.86 22.72 -14.68
C ARG A 15 19.14 23.55 -14.70
N ARG A 16 20.29 22.98 -15.08
CA ARG A 16 21.56 23.73 -15.23
C ARG A 16 21.41 24.85 -16.28
N GLN A 17 20.89 24.51 -17.46
CA GLN A 17 20.64 25.48 -18.52
C GLN A 17 19.67 26.60 -18.10
N ALA A 18 18.57 26.26 -17.39
CA ALA A 18 17.63 27.28 -16.91
C ALA A 18 18.27 28.26 -15.91
N ARG A 19 19.22 27.79 -15.09
CA ARG A 19 19.95 28.61 -14.11
C ARG A 19 21.05 29.47 -14.75
N GLU A 20 21.66 28.99 -15.83
CA GLU A 20 22.59 29.78 -16.66
C GLU A 20 21.85 30.96 -17.29
N VAL A 21 20.63 30.74 -17.80
CA VAL A 21 19.79 31.79 -18.40
C VAL A 21 19.31 32.83 -17.38
N THR A 22 19.06 32.45 -16.13
CA THR A 22 18.57 33.35 -15.07
C THR A 22 19.67 34.02 -14.24
N GLY A 23 20.95 33.74 -14.51
CA GLY A 23 22.09 34.38 -13.83
C GLY A 23 22.26 33.99 -12.35
N LYS A 24 21.47 33.05 -11.82
CA LYS A 24 21.51 32.60 -10.41
C LYS A 24 22.48 31.45 -10.16
N MET A 25 23.62 31.43 -10.86
CA MET A 25 24.65 30.40 -10.70
C MET A 25 25.34 30.50 -9.33
N ALA A 26 25.56 31.72 -8.82
CA ALA A 26 26.33 31.97 -7.61
C ALA A 26 25.59 31.64 -6.29
N GLU A 27 24.26 31.52 -6.33
CA GLU A 27 23.42 31.23 -5.16
C GLU A 27 23.21 29.72 -4.94
N HIS A 28 23.74 28.88 -5.85
CA HIS A 28 23.52 27.44 -5.83
C HIS A 28 24.73 26.69 -5.23
N LEU A 29 24.59 26.21 -4.00
CA LEU A 29 25.53 25.29 -3.36
C LEU A 29 25.46 23.91 -4.03
N GLU A 30 26.60 23.47 -4.58
CA GLU A 30 26.75 22.17 -5.22
C GLU A 30 26.52 21.07 -4.17
N GLY A 31 25.41 20.32 -4.30
CA GLY A 31 25.00 19.29 -3.34
C GLY A 31 23.53 19.34 -2.87
N LEU A 32 22.80 20.43 -3.14
CA LEU A 32 21.40 20.59 -2.75
C LEU A 32 20.38 20.10 -3.80
N SER A 33 20.82 19.41 -4.85
CA SER A 33 19.91 18.80 -5.82
C SER A 33 19.43 17.46 -5.29
N SER A 34 18.31 17.44 -4.57
CA SER A 34 17.57 16.18 -4.36
C SER A 34 17.13 15.64 -5.73
N ASP A 35 17.46 14.38 -5.99
CA ASP A 35 17.04 13.59 -7.15
C ASP A 35 15.62 13.03 -6.96
N ASP A 36 14.96 13.34 -5.84
CA ASP A 36 13.70 12.75 -5.39
C ASP A 36 12.45 13.50 -5.88
N GLU A 37 12.56 14.36 -6.89
CA GLU A 37 11.35 14.92 -7.51
C GLU A 37 10.67 13.85 -8.35
N GLU A 38 9.70 13.17 -7.75
CA GLU A 38 8.78 12.29 -8.43
C GLU A 38 8.08 13.09 -9.54
N THR A 39 8.21 12.64 -10.79
CA THR A 39 7.64 13.36 -11.92
C THR A 39 6.12 13.39 -11.77
N SER A 40 5.43 14.47 -12.17
CA SER A 40 3.96 14.52 -12.13
C SER A 40 3.30 13.32 -12.82
N THR A 41 3.96 12.78 -13.86
CA THR A 41 3.58 11.55 -14.54
C THR A 41 3.71 10.28 -13.67
N ASP A 42 4.75 10.18 -12.85
CA ASP A 42 4.95 9.05 -11.94
C ASP A 42 3.86 9.02 -10.86
N ILE A 43 3.51 10.19 -10.30
CA ILE A 43 2.40 10.34 -9.35
C ILE A 43 1.07 9.91 -9.98
N THR A 44 0.78 10.35 -11.21
CA THR A 44 -0.46 9.95 -11.89
C THR A 44 -0.50 8.45 -12.17
N ASN A 45 0.60 7.85 -12.61
CA ASN A 45 0.69 6.42 -12.88
C ASN A 45 0.53 5.60 -11.58
N PHE A 46 1.16 6.05 -10.50
CA PHE A 46 1.05 5.44 -9.18
C PHE A 46 -0.40 5.44 -8.70
N ASN A 47 -1.07 6.60 -8.74
CA ASN A 47 -2.47 6.72 -8.31
C ASN A 47 -3.41 5.86 -9.17
N MET A 48 -3.22 5.83 -10.48
CA MET A 48 -4.00 4.97 -11.37
C MET A 48 -3.84 3.49 -11.05
N GLU A 49 -2.62 3.02 -10.78
CA GLU A 49 -2.38 1.63 -10.41
C GLU A 49 -2.90 1.31 -9.01
N LYS A 50 -2.75 2.23 -8.04
CA LYS A 50 -3.34 2.15 -6.70
C LYS A 50 -4.85 1.95 -6.81
N ASP A 51 -5.54 2.79 -7.57
CA ASP A 51 -7.00 2.71 -7.77
C ASP A 51 -7.42 1.40 -8.44
N ARG A 52 -6.65 0.91 -9.41
CA ARG A 52 -6.89 -0.40 -10.04
C ARG A 52 -6.80 -1.53 -9.02
N ILE A 53 -5.72 -1.57 -8.24
CA ILE A 53 -5.51 -2.57 -7.18
C ILE A 53 -6.64 -2.51 -6.15
N LEU A 54 -7.06 -1.31 -5.73
CA LEU A 54 -8.17 -1.13 -4.80
C LEU A 54 -9.47 -1.72 -5.35
N LYS A 55 -9.80 -1.44 -6.61
CA LYS A 55 -10.99 -1.96 -7.27
C LYS A 55 -10.97 -3.48 -7.43
N ASP A 56 -9.80 -4.06 -7.70
CA ASP A 56 -9.66 -5.51 -7.79
C ASP A 56 -9.70 -6.16 -6.41
N SER A 57 -9.16 -5.51 -5.38
CA SER A 57 -9.18 -5.99 -4.00
C SER A 57 -10.61 -6.16 -3.45
N SER A 58 -11.53 -5.27 -3.83
CA SER A 58 -12.94 -5.37 -3.40
C SER A 58 -13.69 -6.55 -4.03
N LYS A 59 -13.11 -7.19 -5.05
CA LYS A 59 -13.71 -8.34 -5.75
C LYS A 59 -13.16 -9.69 -5.29
N VAL A 60 -12.12 -9.70 -4.46
CA VAL A 60 -11.43 -10.94 -4.02
C VAL A 60 -12.39 -11.95 -3.37
N PHE A 61 -13.47 -11.48 -2.75
CA PHE A 61 -14.47 -12.30 -2.09
C PHE A 61 -15.87 -12.18 -2.73
N GLU A 62 -15.97 -11.74 -3.99
CA GLU A 62 -17.28 -11.50 -4.64
C GLU A 62 -18.13 -12.77 -4.80
N ASP A 63 -17.46 -13.92 -4.91
CA ASP A 63 -18.06 -15.26 -5.01
C ASP A 63 -18.11 -16.01 -3.67
N THR A 64 -17.68 -15.36 -2.59
CA THR A 64 -17.56 -15.96 -1.27
C THR A 64 -18.70 -15.48 -0.37
N LEU A 65 -19.25 -16.38 0.44
CA LEU A 65 -20.27 -15.98 1.43
C LEU A 65 -19.68 -15.10 2.52
N GLU A 66 -20.45 -14.09 2.96
CA GLU A 66 -20.05 -13.12 3.98
C GLU A 66 -19.51 -13.77 5.26
N ILE A 67 -20.05 -14.92 5.65
CA ILE A 67 -19.62 -15.70 6.81
C ILE A 67 -18.15 -16.15 6.78
N PHE A 68 -17.50 -16.14 5.61
CA PHE A 68 -16.12 -16.58 5.43
C PHE A 68 -15.11 -15.44 5.24
N TYR A 69 -15.56 -14.21 5.04
CA TYR A 69 -14.65 -13.07 4.84
C TYR A 69 -14.99 -11.82 5.67
N SER A 70 -16.23 -11.70 6.16
CA SER A 70 -16.59 -10.62 7.08
C SER A 70 -16.04 -10.90 8.46
N PHE A 71 -15.25 -9.96 8.98
CA PHE A 71 -14.64 -10.07 10.29
C PHE A 71 -15.70 -10.21 11.39
N ASP A 72 -16.81 -9.49 11.26
CA ASP A 72 -17.92 -9.52 12.22
C ASP A 72 -18.63 -10.87 12.20
N CYS A 73 -18.92 -11.42 11.02
CA CYS A 73 -19.56 -12.73 10.90
C CYS A 73 -18.66 -13.87 11.40
N ILE A 74 -17.36 -13.83 11.06
CA ILE A 74 -16.40 -14.83 11.54
C ILE A 74 -16.30 -14.77 13.07
N LYS A 75 -16.18 -13.57 13.63
CA LYS A 75 -16.12 -13.37 15.08
C LYS A 75 -17.37 -13.92 15.76
N GLU A 76 -18.56 -13.60 15.25
CA GLU A 76 -19.83 -14.08 15.80
C GLU A 76 -19.90 -15.62 15.79
N GLN A 77 -19.47 -16.27 14.70
CA GLN A 77 -19.42 -17.73 14.62
C GLN A 77 -18.50 -18.35 15.70
N PHE A 78 -17.30 -17.79 15.87
CA PHE A 78 -16.37 -18.28 16.89
C PHE A 78 -16.83 -17.98 18.32
N ASP A 79 -17.43 -16.81 18.57
CA ASP A 79 -17.99 -16.47 19.87
C ASP A 79 -19.17 -17.39 20.22
N ASN A 80 -20.06 -17.66 19.26
CA ASN A 80 -21.16 -18.61 19.41
C ASN A 80 -20.65 -20.03 19.67
N TRP A 81 -19.63 -20.48 18.96
CA TRP A 81 -19.01 -21.78 19.18
C TRP A 81 -18.39 -21.86 20.58
N ARG A 82 -17.63 -20.83 20.98
CA ARG A 82 -17.01 -20.75 22.31
C ARG A 82 -18.05 -20.80 23.43
N CYS A 83 -19.17 -20.10 23.28
CA CYS A 83 -20.25 -20.04 24.27
C CYS A 83 -21.06 -21.35 24.36
N LYS A 84 -21.33 -22.02 23.24
CA LYS A 84 -22.17 -23.23 23.21
C LYS A 84 -21.38 -24.52 23.45
N TYR A 85 -20.13 -24.58 23.00
CA TYR A 85 -19.31 -25.80 23.02
C TYR A 85 -17.87 -25.48 23.43
N GLU A 86 -17.68 -24.91 24.62
CA GLU A 86 -16.38 -24.45 25.12
C GLU A 86 -15.29 -25.53 25.07
N ASN A 87 -15.60 -26.77 25.48
CA ASN A 87 -14.64 -27.88 25.46
C ASN A 87 -14.16 -28.16 24.04
N SER A 88 -15.08 -28.29 23.08
CA SER A 88 -14.74 -28.51 21.67
C SER A 88 -13.95 -27.34 21.07
N TYR A 89 -14.28 -26.10 21.44
CA TYR A 89 -13.56 -24.91 21.00
C TYR A 89 -12.10 -24.92 21.52
N LYS A 90 -11.89 -25.29 22.78
CA LYS A 90 -10.56 -25.42 23.40
C LYS A 90 -9.76 -26.57 22.79
N ASP A 91 -10.38 -27.74 22.65
CA ASP A 91 -9.75 -28.95 22.11
C ASP A 91 -9.35 -28.78 20.63
N ALA A 92 -10.06 -27.93 19.88
CA ALA A 92 -9.71 -27.56 18.51
C ALA A 92 -8.61 -26.49 18.41
N PHE A 93 -8.07 -26.03 19.54
CA PHE A 93 -7.00 -25.02 19.61
C PHE A 93 -7.28 -23.75 18.79
N ILE A 94 -8.55 -23.31 18.74
CA ILE A 94 -8.98 -22.23 17.85
C ILE A 94 -8.22 -20.93 18.07
N GLY A 95 -7.89 -20.58 19.32
CA GLY A 95 -7.08 -19.39 19.62
C GLY A 95 -5.71 -19.37 18.92
N LEU A 96 -5.12 -20.54 18.65
CA LEU A 96 -3.86 -20.66 17.92
C LEU A 96 -4.05 -20.61 16.39
N CYS A 97 -5.26 -20.95 15.92
CA CYS A 97 -5.61 -20.98 14.50
C CYS A 97 -6.12 -19.63 13.99
N LEU A 98 -6.71 -18.79 14.85
CA LEU A 98 -7.28 -17.48 14.48
C LEU A 98 -6.31 -16.58 13.69
N PRO A 99 -5.03 -16.40 14.08
CA PRO A 99 -4.11 -15.56 13.31
C PRO A 99 -3.88 -16.09 11.88
N LYS A 100 -3.83 -17.42 11.72
CA LYS A 100 -3.66 -18.04 10.41
C LYS A 100 -4.91 -17.90 9.56
N LEU A 101 -6.08 -18.09 10.16
CA LEU A 101 -7.37 -17.98 9.50
C LEU A 101 -7.65 -16.55 9.01
N LEU A 102 -7.34 -15.56 9.84
CA LEU A 102 -7.61 -14.14 9.55
C LEU A 102 -6.51 -13.50 8.68
N SER A 103 -5.39 -14.18 8.46
CA SER A 103 -4.25 -13.68 7.68
C SER A 103 -4.63 -13.13 6.30
N PRO A 104 -5.47 -13.79 5.48
CA PRO A 104 -5.88 -13.25 4.18
C PRO A 104 -6.69 -11.94 4.30
N LEU A 105 -7.56 -11.84 5.30
CA LEU A 105 -8.39 -10.66 5.55
C LEU A 105 -7.56 -9.47 6.01
N VAL A 106 -6.64 -9.71 6.96
CA VAL A 106 -5.71 -8.70 7.45
C VAL A 106 -4.80 -8.21 6.32
N ARG A 107 -4.29 -9.12 5.49
CA ARG A 107 -3.48 -8.76 4.31
C ARG A 107 -4.26 -7.90 3.32
N LEU A 108 -5.54 -8.22 3.09
CA LEU A 108 -6.39 -7.43 2.21
C LEU A 108 -6.62 -6.02 2.78
N GLN A 109 -6.88 -5.90 4.08
CA GLN A 109 -7.03 -4.61 4.76
C GLN A 109 -5.74 -3.77 4.74
N LEU A 110 -4.57 -4.42 4.84
CA LEU A 110 -3.28 -3.74 4.79
C LEU A 110 -2.90 -3.21 3.41
N LEU A 111 -3.55 -3.66 2.32
CA LEU A 111 -3.29 -3.13 0.98
C LEU A 111 -3.53 -1.61 0.88
N THR A 112 -4.48 -1.11 1.66
CA THR A 112 -4.88 0.31 1.64
C THR A 112 -4.19 1.11 2.74
N TRP A 113 -3.44 0.45 3.61
CA TRP A 113 -2.81 1.06 4.77
C TRP A 113 -1.50 1.72 4.38
N ASN A 114 -1.44 3.04 4.49
CA ASN A 114 -0.22 3.81 4.36
C ASN A 114 -0.01 4.67 5.62
N PRO A 115 0.96 4.30 6.50
CA PRO A 115 1.20 5.03 7.74
C PRO A 115 1.76 6.45 7.54
N LEU A 116 2.22 6.79 6.33
CA LEU A 116 2.82 8.09 6.00
C LEU A 116 1.86 9.00 5.21
N GLU A 117 0.68 8.52 4.83
CA GLU A 117 -0.33 9.31 4.13
C GLU A 117 -1.08 10.28 5.07
N VAL A 118 -0.89 10.16 6.39
CA VAL A 118 -1.50 11.02 7.40
C VAL A 118 -0.44 11.91 8.05
N CYS A 119 -0.11 13.02 7.37
CA CYS A 119 0.49 14.23 7.92
C CYS A 119 -0.08 15.43 7.16
#